data_AF-A0A4R5Y1S0-F1
#
_entry.id   AF-A0A4R5Y1S0-F1
#
_cell.length_a   1.000
_cell.length_b   1.000
_cell.length_c   1.000
_cell.angle_alpha   90.00
_cell.angle_beta   90.00
_cell.angle_gamma   90.00
#
_symmetry.space_group_name_H-M   'P 1'
#
loop_
_entity.id
_entity.type
_entity.pdbx_description
1 polymer ?
#
loop_
_entity_poly.entity_id
_entity_poly.type
_entity_poly.pdbx_seq_one_letter_code
_entity_poly.pdbx_strand_id
1 'polypeptide(L)'
;MLQEQLDGVFIKEEDGYFDEDKVGAQFYSMIKQLSGEEAYELIDEAINYLLQSTDTEVVAYMLEFISSLYGIAGTNELTDLHEMKASVIDRQVEIYGNQFTHNVLNNLKRELGTAT
;
A
#
# COMPACT_ATOMS: atom_id res chain seq x y z
N MET A 1 3.57 13.18 -8.33
CA MET A 1 2.59 12.53 -7.43
C MET A 1 2.87 11.05 -7.42
N LEU A 2 2.62 10.33 -6.31
CA LEU A 2 3.03 8.93 -6.09
C LEU A 2 2.83 8.00 -7.31
N GLN A 3 1.70 8.15 -7.99
CA GLN A 3 1.39 7.43 -9.22
C GLN A 3 2.49 7.52 -10.29
N GLU A 4 3.02 8.72 -10.56
CA GLU A 4 4.09 8.92 -11.57
C GLU A 4 5.39 8.20 -11.19
N GLN A 5 5.63 7.99 -9.89
CA GLN A 5 6.80 7.27 -9.39
C GLN A 5 6.63 5.76 -9.47
N LEU A 6 5.39 5.26 -9.42
CA LEU A 6 5.08 3.83 -9.34
C LEU A 6 4.66 3.21 -10.68
N ASP A 7 4.06 3.97 -11.60
CA ASP A 7 3.61 3.44 -12.89
C ASP A 7 4.77 2.90 -13.76
N GLY A 8 5.97 3.48 -13.62
CA GLY A 8 7.19 2.97 -14.27
C GLY A 8 7.84 1.77 -13.58
N VAL A 9 7.37 1.42 -12.39
CA VAL A 9 7.90 0.36 -11.53
C VAL A 9 7.03 -0.89 -11.60
N PHE A 10 5.71 -0.74 -11.56
CA PHE A 10 4.76 -1.83 -11.75
C PHE A 10 4.57 -2.20 -13.23
N ILE A 11 5.66 -2.61 -13.86
CA ILE A 11 5.67 -3.17 -15.22
C ILE A 11 6.16 -4.60 -15.11
N LYS A 12 5.32 -5.55 -15.53
CA LYS A 12 5.66 -6.97 -15.53
C LYS A 12 6.71 -7.27 -16.60
N GLU A 13 7.66 -8.14 -16.28
CA GLU A 13 8.64 -8.68 -17.21
C GLU A 13 7.98 -9.64 -18.21
N GLU A 14 8.75 -10.14 -19.19
CA GLU A 14 8.23 -11.04 -20.25
C GLU A 14 7.61 -12.34 -19.71
N ASP A 15 8.00 -12.75 -18.50
CA ASP A 15 7.48 -13.93 -17.81
C ASP A 15 6.19 -13.67 -16.99
N GLY A 16 5.74 -12.41 -16.94
CA GLY A 16 4.50 -12.00 -16.30
C GLY A 16 4.61 -11.69 -14.80
N TYR A 17 5.82 -11.58 -14.25
CA TYR A 17 6.06 -11.20 -12.86
C TYR A 17 6.63 -9.79 -12.75
N PHE A 18 6.45 -9.15 -11.58
CA PHE A 18 7.19 -7.93 -11.28
C PHE A 18 8.64 -8.25 -10.91
N ASP A 19 9.56 -7.34 -11.27
CA ASP A 19 10.90 -7.33 -10.70
C ASP A 19 10.80 -6.86 -9.24
N GLU A 20 10.78 -7.82 -8.30
CA GLU A 20 10.65 -7.56 -6.87
C GLU A 20 11.78 -6.67 -6.33
N ASP A 21 12.99 -6.80 -6.88
CA ASP A 21 14.14 -5.97 -6.48
C ASP A 21 13.93 -4.52 -6.91
N LYS A 22 13.36 -4.30 -8.10
CA LYS A 22 13.03 -2.95 -8.60
C LYS A 22 11.89 -2.32 -7.79
N VAL A 23 10.83 -3.08 -7.49
CA VAL A 23 9.72 -2.61 -6.63
C VAL A 23 10.25 -2.24 -5.25
N GLY A 24 11.01 -3.14 -4.63
CA GLY A 24 11.60 -2.94 -3.31
C GLY A 24 12.58 -1.76 -3.27
N ALA A 25 13.43 -1.61 -4.28
CA ALA A 25 14.35 -0.48 -4.38
C ALA A 25 13.62 0.87 -4.52
N GLN A 26 12.53 0.90 -5.30
CA GLN A 26 11.72 2.11 -5.43
C GLN A 26 11.07 2.49 -4.11
N PHE A 27 10.40 1.54 -3.43
CA PHE A 27 9.78 1.79 -2.13
C PHE A 27 10.79 2.25 -1.10
N TYR A 28 11.93 1.57 -1.00
CA TYR A 28 13.02 1.98 -0.11
C TYR A 28 13.48 3.42 -0.41
N SER A 29 13.66 3.76 -1.68
CA SER A 29 14.08 5.11 -2.06
C SER A 29 13.05 6.18 -1.73
N MET A 30 11.75 5.85 -1.81
CA MET A 30 10.66 6.75 -1.43
C MET A 30 10.63 6.97 0.08
N ILE A 31 10.76 5.91 0.88
CA ILE A 31 10.55 6.02 2.33
C ILE A 31 11.79 6.43 3.14
N LYS A 32 13.01 6.17 2.66
CA LYS A 32 14.26 6.35 3.44
C LYS A 32 14.52 7.78 3.94
N GLN A 33 13.84 8.77 3.39
CA GLN A 33 14.02 10.19 3.71
C GLN A 33 12.74 10.86 4.22
N LEU A 34 11.63 10.14 4.33
CA LEU A 34 10.38 10.71 4.81
C LEU A 34 10.48 11.00 6.31
N SER A 35 10.06 12.19 6.69
CA SER A 35 9.63 12.46 8.06
C SER A 35 8.32 11.75 8.37
N GLY A 36 7.96 11.68 9.65
CA GLY A 36 6.70 11.08 10.06
C GLY A 36 5.47 11.82 9.50
N GLU A 37 5.54 13.14 9.40
CA GLU A 37 4.48 13.99 8.82
C GLU A 37 4.31 13.73 7.32
N GLU A 38 5.41 13.74 6.56
CA GLU A 38 5.37 13.43 5.12
C GLU A 38 4.89 11.99 4.85
N ALA A 39 5.28 11.03 5.69
CA ALA A 39 4.79 9.67 5.60
C ALA A 39 3.27 9.60 5.85
N TYR A 40 2.76 10.35 6.83
CA TYR A 40 1.34 10.42 7.14
C TYR A 40 0.52 11.00 5.97
N GLU A 41 1.01 12.09 5.36
CA GLU A 41 0.38 12.69 4.17
C GLU A 41 0.38 11.73 2.96
N LEU A 42 1.44 10.94 2.80
CA LEU A 42 1.58 10.03 1.66
C LEU A 42 0.64 8.82 1.72
N ILE A 43 0.09 8.49 2.90
CA ILE A 43 -0.85 7.37 3.07
C ILE A 43 -2.08 7.55 2.17
N ASP A 44 -2.58 8.78 2.03
CA ASP A 44 -3.77 9.05 1.24
C ASP A 44 -3.51 8.84 -0.26
N GLU A 45 -2.33 9.21 -0.75
CA GLU A 45 -1.93 8.93 -2.12
C GLU A 45 -1.80 7.41 -2.35
N ALA A 46 -1.21 6.68 -1.40
CA ALA A 46 -1.04 5.24 -1.48
C ALA A 46 -2.38 4.50 -1.48
N ILE A 47 -3.35 4.93 -0.67
CA ILE A 47 -4.71 4.38 -0.65
C ILE A 47 -5.41 4.62 -1.99
N ASN A 48 -5.31 5.84 -2.54
CA ASN A 48 -5.91 6.13 -3.84
C ASN A 48 -5.32 5.26 -4.95
N TYR A 49 -4.00 5.04 -4.95
CA TYR A 49 -3.35 4.15 -5.91
C TYR A 49 -3.83 2.70 -5.77
N LEU A 50 -3.88 2.18 -4.53
CA LEU A 50 -4.40 0.84 -4.23
C LEU A 50 -5.82 0.65 -4.78
N LEU A 51 -6.70 1.62 -4.56
CA LEU A 51 -8.10 1.55 -4.97
C LEU A 51 -8.31 1.64 -6.49
N GLN A 52 -7.31 2.09 -7.24
CA GLN A 52 -7.33 2.11 -8.71
C GLN A 52 -6.72 0.86 -9.34
N SER A 53 -5.98 0.06 -8.56
CA SER A 53 -5.29 -1.11 -9.08
C SER A 53 -6.19 -2.35 -9.13
N THR A 54 -6.20 -3.04 -10.26
CA THR A 54 -6.87 -4.34 -10.43
C THR A 54 -5.91 -5.52 -10.40
N ASP A 55 -4.60 -5.28 -10.28
CA ASP A 55 -3.58 -6.33 -10.24
C ASP A 55 -3.32 -6.77 -8.80
N THR A 56 -3.46 -8.08 -8.55
CA THR A 56 -3.35 -8.70 -7.22
C THR A 56 -2.04 -8.39 -6.52
N GLU A 57 -0.92 -8.42 -7.24
CA GLU A 57 0.42 -8.19 -6.68
C GLU A 57 0.60 -6.71 -6.35
N VAL A 58 0.12 -5.81 -7.23
CA VAL A 58 0.14 -4.36 -6.94
C VAL A 58 -0.68 -4.04 -5.70
N VAL A 59 -1.88 -4.63 -5.55
CA VAL A 59 -2.69 -4.43 -4.34
C VAL A 59 -1.93 -4.90 -3.09
N ALA A 60 -1.23 -6.04 -3.16
CA ALA A 60 -0.44 -6.52 -2.03
C ALA A 60 0.73 -5.59 -1.69
N TYR A 61 1.53 -5.18 -2.67
CA TYR A 61 2.64 -4.24 -2.46
C TYR A 61 2.17 -2.90 -1.90
N MET A 62 1.04 -2.39 -2.36
CA MET A 62 0.50 -1.13 -1.83
C MET A 62 0.04 -1.26 -0.38
N LEU A 63 -0.50 -2.40 0.05
CA LEU A 63 -0.84 -2.63 1.46
C LEU A 63 0.41 -2.65 2.34
N GLU A 64 1.49 -3.30 1.89
CA GLU A 64 2.77 -3.32 2.61
C GLU A 64 3.40 -1.93 2.66
N PHE A 65 3.29 -1.16 1.57
CA PHE A 65 3.73 0.22 1.51
C PHE A 65 2.95 1.09 2.51
N ILE A 66 1.62 0.98 2.55
CA ILE A 66 0.77 1.68 3.52
C ILE A 66 1.15 1.31 4.96
N SER A 67 1.37 0.02 5.27
CA SER A 67 1.85 -0.41 6.59
C SER A 67 3.19 0.26 6.95
N SER A 68 4.13 0.31 6.00
CA SER A 68 5.43 0.97 6.19
C SER A 68 5.27 2.47 6.46
N LEU A 69 4.37 3.15 5.76
CA LEU A 69 4.11 4.58 5.97
C LEU A 69 3.54 4.85 7.38
N TYR A 70 2.60 4.04 7.86
CA TYR A 70 2.12 4.14 9.25
C TYR A 70 3.24 3.89 10.27
N GLY A 71 4.12 2.91 10.00
CA GLY A 71 5.30 2.64 10.82
C GLY A 71 6.25 3.84 10.91
N ILE A 72 6.46 4.56 9.81
CA ILE A 72 7.31 5.76 9.75
C ILE A 72 6.63 6.96 10.40
N ALA A 73 5.32 7.15 10.16
CA ALA A 73 4.51 8.17 10.80
C ALA A 73 4.46 7.98 12.33
N GLY A 74 4.69 6.76 12.81
CA GLY A 74 4.72 6.44 14.23
C GLY A 74 3.33 6.54 14.88
N THR A 75 2.28 6.31 14.12
CA THR A 75 0.88 6.44 14.56
C THR A 75 0.02 5.26 14.09
N ASN A 76 -1.02 4.97 14.85
CA ASN A 76 -2.12 4.09 14.47
C ASN A 76 -3.42 4.85 14.18
N GLU A 77 -3.39 6.19 14.30
CA GLU A 77 -4.49 7.05 13.92
C GLU A 77 -4.67 6.99 12.40
N LEU A 78 -5.85 6.55 11.96
CA LEU A 78 -6.18 6.52 10.53
C LEU A 78 -6.19 7.94 9.96
N THR A 79 -5.83 8.07 8.69
CA THR A 79 -6.16 9.30 7.97
C THR A 79 -7.67 9.33 7.71
N ASP A 80 -8.24 10.52 7.55
CA ASP A 80 -9.67 10.69 7.22
C ASP A 80 -10.05 9.86 5.98
N LEU A 81 -9.18 9.81 4.96
CA LEU A 81 -9.41 9.04 3.76
C LEU A 81 -9.41 7.54 4.05
N HIS A 82 -8.46 7.03 4.83
CA HIS A 82 -8.42 5.62 5.19
C HIS A 82 -9.68 5.23 5.96
N GLU A 83 -10.08 6.00 6.96
CA GLU A 83 -11.30 5.71 7.72
C GLU A 83 -12.54 5.69 6.80
N MET A 84 -12.68 6.70 5.95
CA MET A 84 -13.79 6.78 4.99
C MET A 84 -13.79 5.62 3.97
N LYS A 85 -12.60 5.11 3.58
CA LYS A 85 -12.44 4.09 2.54
C LYS A 85 -12.19 2.67 3.06
N ALA A 86 -12.16 2.44 4.37
CA ALA A 86 -11.83 1.14 4.95
C ALA A 86 -12.66 -0.02 4.35
N SER A 87 -13.98 0.14 4.25
CA SER A 87 -14.86 -0.86 3.62
C SER A 87 -14.62 -1.07 2.12
N VAL A 88 -14.11 -0.05 1.43
CA VAL A 88 -13.77 -0.12 0.00
C VAL A 88 -12.42 -0.84 -0.18
N ILE A 89 -11.45 -0.60 0.69
CA ILE A 89 -10.16 -1.32 0.72
C ILE A 89 -10.42 -2.82 0.94
N ASP A 90 -11.28 -3.17 1.90
CA ASP A 90 -11.68 -4.56 2.15
C ASP A 90 -12.24 -5.23 0.90
N ARG A 91 -13.17 -4.53 0.23
CA ARG A 91 -13.77 -5.01 -1.01
C ARG A 91 -12.78 -5.10 -2.16
N GLN A 92 -11.81 -4.18 -2.24
CA GLN A 92 -10.74 -4.21 -3.24
C GLN A 92 -9.91 -5.49 -3.10
N VAL A 93 -9.53 -5.83 -1.87
CA VAL A 93 -8.79 -7.06 -1.54
C VAL A 93 -9.65 -8.31 -1.76
N GLU A 94 -10.95 -8.27 -1.48
CA GLU A 94 -11.87 -9.37 -1.78
C GLU A 94 -11.97 -9.66 -3.28
N ILE A 95 -12.02 -8.62 -4.12
CA ILE A 95 -12.22 -8.77 -5.58
C ILE A 95 -10.92 -9.16 -6.28
N TYR A 96 -9.81 -8.48 -5.96
CA TYR A 96 -8.56 -8.59 -6.71
C TYR A 96 -7.43 -9.23 -5.90
N GLY A 97 -7.59 -9.45 -4.61
CA GLY A 97 -6.58 -10.06 -3.76
C GLY A 97 -6.50 -11.58 -3.89
N ASN A 98 -5.43 -12.14 -3.34
CA ASN A 98 -5.30 -13.57 -3.08
C ASN A 98 -5.10 -13.80 -1.56
N GLN A 99 -4.88 -15.06 -1.15
CA GLN A 99 -4.67 -15.39 0.25
C GLN A 99 -3.52 -14.59 0.91
N PHE A 100 -2.47 -14.30 0.15
CA PHE A 100 -1.36 -13.48 0.63
C PHE A 100 -1.82 -12.03 0.85
N THR A 101 -2.48 -11.41 -0.13
CA THR A 101 -3.05 -10.05 0.01
C THR A 101 -3.99 -9.94 1.21
N HIS A 102 -4.84 -10.94 1.45
CA HIS A 102 -5.71 -10.97 2.63
C HIS A 102 -4.92 -11.02 3.94
N ASN A 103 -3.83 -11.80 3.99
CA ASN A 103 -2.98 -11.87 5.18
C ASN A 103 -2.30 -10.51 5.45
N VAL A 104 -1.81 -9.82 4.41
CA VAL A 104 -1.22 -8.48 4.53
C VAL A 104 -2.25 -7.49 5.07
N LEU A 105 -3.46 -7.44 4.49
CA LEU A 105 -4.54 -6.57 4.98
C LEU A 105 -4.87 -6.84 6.45
N ASN A 106 -5.00 -8.11 6.84
CA ASN A 106 -5.32 -8.47 8.21
C ASN A 106 -4.22 -8.09 9.22
N ASN A 107 -2.95 -8.14 8.79
CA ASN A 107 -1.84 -7.66 9.62
C ASN A 107 -1.88 -6.14 9.77
N LEU A 108 -2.08 -5.41 8.68
CA LEU A 108 -2.26 -3.95 8.70
C LEU A 108 -3.41 -3.55 9.65
N LYS A 109 -4.57 -4.19 9.54
CA LYS A 109 -5.70 -3.95 10.44
C LYS A 109 -5.36 -4.21 11.91
N ARG A 110 -4.56 -5.25 12.19
CA ARG A 110 -4.12 -5.55 13.55
C ARG A 110 -3.17 -4.48 14.09
N GLU A 111 -2.22 -4.03 13.28
CA GLU A 111 -1.28 -2.95 13.62
C GLU A 111 -2.01 -1.63 13.90
N LEU A 112 -3.05 -1.33 13.13
CA LEU A 112 -3.87 -0.13 13.27
C LEU A 112 -4.98 -0.25 14.32
N GLY A 113 -5.18 -1.44 14.92
CA GLY A 113 -6.24 -1.67 15.91
C GLY A 113 -7.66 -1.66 15.32
N THR A 114 -7.81 -1.93 14.03
CA THR A 114 -9.08 -1.92 13.28
C THR A 114 -9.56 -3.32 12.88
N ALA A 115 -8.89 -4.36 13.36
CA ALA A 115 -9.33 -5.74 13.20
C ALA A 115 -10.65 -5.98 13.95
N THR A 116 -11.72 -6.28 13.21
CA THR A 116 -13.05 -6.65 13.72
C THR A 116 -13.26 -8.14 13.73
#